data_AF-A0A2M7KPH4-F1
#
_entry.id   AF-A0A2M7KPH4-F1
#
_cell.length_a   1.000
_cell.length_b   1.000
_cell.length_c   1.000
_cell.angle_alpha   90.00
_cell.angle_beta   90.00
_cell.angle_gamma   90.00
#
_symmetry.space_group_name_H-M   'P 1'
#
loop_
_entity.id
_entity.type
_entity.pdbx_description
1 polymer ?
#
loop_
_entity_poly.entity_id
_entity_poly.type
_entity_poly.pdbx_seq_one_letter_code
_entity_poly.pdbx_strand_id
1 'polypeptide(L)'
;MLTLSAALLLSCLLSPTVFAAPSMLPRDWGQPIPLRRVTLVAADAEAAKVLAEALTKSGATVERLTPDAALADNGLRWKPEVAARTVVLLGGIHTNRALLPLYANYLSFGDAAYPGEAGYVVRTVAAPFGPGTATIALEASTPAGEAAAVARFVELASQAKDGAFPATLEARLSENCQRSVNTLGPGALRYVLGGKPEDGQEGVKRLLAASNPESGFAQYGDYGIERYMREYGHLQDAPGIAPADVSRLDQLLLRTALESAGQWWRRKDGAMIGGRHQTMGTSCFTAAVHLLRRRGNPGDEAKTLLDQWWTECQAYWKNACSTFHDDLEGYPSYHCPEPTLDWALIMGFDGYLREQLPLAVLRTYAATDNLGYYAGTGTYEECRPGDVYKRTPARWLLGAADYFHPGRGSGWLRDNVPDWGAGAWALARAFAGARTFAGGTESQPPAQLLGVVPLPLGPYRYRQLAHDRDDARAKGQRYLAAPEERC
;
A
#
# COMPACT_ATOMS: atom_id res chain seq x y z
N MET A 1 47.04 13.31 62.65
CA MET A 1 47.56 12.45 61.57
C MET A 1 46.37 11.90 60.80
N LEU A 2 46.53 11.77 59.48
CA LEU A 2 45.57 11.34 58.44
C LEU A 2 44.69 12.43 57.80
N THR A 3 45.27 12.95 56.72
CA THR A 3 44.73 13.65 55.55
C THR A 3 43.59 12.88 54.87
N LEU A 4 42.54 13.57 54.43
CA LEU A 4 41.70 13.08 53.32
C LEU A 4 41.24 14.22 52.40
N SER A 5 41.40 13.92 51.12
CA SER A 5 41.39 14.74 49.92
C SER A 5 40.11 15.54 49.65
N ALA A 6 40.33 16.77 49.16
CA ALA A 6 39.35 17.54 48.41
C ALA A 6 39.13 16.89 47.02
N ALA A 7 37.94 16.32 46.80
CA ALA A 7 37.49 15.92 45.49
C ALA A 7 36.75 17.09 44.82
N LEU A 8 37.29 17.56 43.70
CA LEU A 8 36.65 18.48 42.77
C LEU A 8 35.27 17.94 42.36
N LEU A 9 34.20 18.59 42.85
CA LEU A 9 32.87 18.52 42.24
C LEU A 9 32.89 19.41 40.99
N LEU A 10 33.35 18.83 39.88
CA LEU A 10 33.18 19.41 38.56
C LEU A 10 31.71 19.18 38.15
N SER A 11 30.83 20.08 38.59
CA SER A 11 29.46 20.16 38.09
C SER A 11 29.51 20.57 36.63
N CYS A 12 29.51 19.58 35.72
CA CYS A 12 29.22 19.80 34.32
C CYS A 12 27.84 20.45 34.22
N LEU A 13 27.83 21.77 34.00
CA LEU A 13 26.69 22.52 33.48
C LEU A 13 26.40 21.96 32.07
N LEU A 14 25.68 20.84 32.03
CA LEU A 14 24.99 20.41 30.82
C LEU A 14 23.89 21.45 30.61
N SER A 15 24.16 22.43 29.75
CA SER A 15 23.11 23.23 29.15
C SER A 15 22.00 22.27 28.71
N PRO A 16 20.73 22.49 29.07
CA PRO A 16 19.66 21.68 28.52
C PRO A 16 19.74 21.82 27.01
N THR A 17 20.16 20.76 26.33
CA THR A 17 20.04 20.66 24.90
C THR A 17 18.56 20.81 24.62
N VAL A 18 18.18 21.99 24.14
CA VAL A 18 16.85 22.24 23.61
C VAL A 18 16.74 21.34 22.39
N PHE A 19 16.19 20.15 22.57
CA PHE A 19 15.89 19.25 21.46
C PHE A 19 14.95 20.01 20.52
N ALA A 20 15.32 20.11 19.24
CA ALA A 20 14.47 20.80 18.29
C ALA A 20 13.16 20.03 18.15
N ALA A 21 12.06 20.74 17.94
CA ALA A 21 10.79 20.08 17.69
C ALA A 21 10.86 19.27 16.38
N PRO A 22 10.30 18.06 16.32
CA PRO A 22 10.22 17.28 15.08
C PRO A 22 9.61 18.12 13.95
N SER A 23 10.28 18.15 12.80
CA SER A 23 9.85 18.95 11.65
C SER A 23 10.17 18.29 10.31
N MET A 24 9.42 18.68 9.28
CA MET A 24 9.72 18.36 7.88
C MET A 24 10.44 19.52 7.21
N LEU A 25 11.61 19.24 6.64
CA LEU A 25 12.39 20.20 5.88
C LEU A 25 11.76 20.43 4.49
N PRO A 26 11.97 21.60 3.87
CA PRO A 26 11.48 21.87 2.52
C PRO A 26 11.98 20.86 1.48
N ARG A 27 11.15 20.57 0.47
CA ARG A 27 11.51 19.76 -0.70
C ARG A 27 10.66 20.12 -1.92
N ASP A 28 11.07 19.62 -3.08
CA ASP A 28 10.37 19.78 -4.35
C ASP A 28 9.79 18.43 -4.82
N TRP A 29 8.60 18.47 -5.41
CA TRP A 29 7.97 17.32 -6.06
C TRP A 29 8.43 17.15 -7.51
N GLY A 30 8.84 18.21 -8.19
CA GLY A 30 9.21 18.19 -9.61
C GLY A 30 10.61 17.65 -9.91
N GLN A 31 11.15 16.76 -9.07
CA GLN A 31 12.51 16.26 -9.25
C GLN A 31 12.62 15.35 -10.49
N PRO A 32 13.51 15.66 -11.45
CA PRO A 32 13.72 14.80 -12.60
C PRO A 32 14.38 13.48 -12.18
N ILE A 33 14.17 12.43 -12.98
CA ILE A 33 14.67 11.09 -12.69
C ILE A 33 16.06 10.90 -13.33
N PRO A 34 17.10 10.54 -12.55
CA PRO A 34 18.42 10.30 -13.13
C PRO A 34 18.41 9.09 -14.06
N LEU A 35 19.07 9.17 -15.22
CA LEU A 35 19.19 8.09 -16.20
C LEU A 35 20.59 7.47 -16.27
N ARG A 36 21.57 7.93 -15.47
CA ARG A 36 22.97 7.49 -15.58
C ARG A 36 23.14 5.97 -15.45
N ARG A 37 22.43 5.33 -14.51
CA ARG A 37 22.47 3.87 -14.27
C ARG A 37 21.05 3.35 -14.25
N VAL A 38 20.69 2.58 -15.28
CA VAL A 38 19.34 2.06 -15.45
C VAL A 38 19.33 0.54 -15.37
N THR A 39 18.31 -0.01 -14.71
CA THR A 39 17.89 -1.39 -14.86
C THR A 39 16.57 -1.40 -15.62
N LEU A 40 16.59 -1.92 -16.83
CA LEU A 40 15.43 -2.09 -17.69
C LEU A 40 14.84 -3.48 -17.45
N VAL A 41 13.56 -3.53 -17.07
CA VAL A 41 12.83 -4.76 -16.81
C VAL A 41 11.62 -4.83 -17.72
N ALA A 42 11.65 -5.75 -18.68
CA ALA A 42 10.60 -5.96 -19.66
C ALA A 42 10.51 -7.44 -20.03
N ALA A 43 9.31 -7.93 -20.30
CA ALA A 43 9.08 -9.30 -20.75
C ALA A 43 9.35 -9.48 -22.26
N ASP A 44 8.93 -8.49 -23.06
CA ASP A 44 9.17 -8.48 -24.51
C ASP A 44 10.63 -8.09 -24.84
N ALA A 45 11.34 -9.00 -25.51
CA ALA A 45 12.76 -8.83 -25.80
C ALA A 45 13.05 -7.74 -26.86
N GLU A 46 12.14 -7.51 -27.80
CA GLU A 46 12.32 -6.52 -28.86
C GLU A 46 12.05 -5.11 -28.32
N ALA A 47 10.97 -4.94 -27.56
CA ALA A 47 10.70 -3.72 -26.83
C ALA A 47 11.85 -3.38 -25.86
N ALA A 48 12.38 -4.38 -25.14
CA ALA A 48 13.53 -4.22 -24.27
C ALA A 48 14.78 -3.74 -25.02
N LYS A 49 15.00 -4.22 -26.25
CA LYS A 49 16.11 -3.79 -27.11
C LYS A 49 15.95 -2.33 -27.54
N VAL A 50 14.77 -1.94 -28.05
CA VAL A 50 14.48 -0.56 -28.46
C VAL A 50 14.66 0.43 -27.29
N LEU A 51 14.12 0.09 -26.11
CA LEU A 51 14.27 0.91 -24.90
C LEU A 51 15.74 1.03 -24.48
N ALA A 52 16.49 -0.07 -24.49
CA ALA A 52 17.91 -0.05 -24.12
C ALA A 52 18.75 0.81 -25.09
N GLU A 53 18.47 0.77 -26.39
CA GLU A 53 19.12 1.62 -27.38
C GLU A 53 18.83 3.10 -27.15
N ALA A 54 17.58 3.47 -26.86
CA ALA A 54 17.20 4.86 -26.58
C ALA A 54 17.83 5.39 -25.28
N LEU A 55 17.83 4.58 -24.23
CA LEU A 55 18.51 4.89 -22.97
C LEU A 55 20.02 5.06 -23.16
N THR A 56 20.67 4.16 -23.92
CA THR A 56 22.10 4.24 -24.21
C THR A 56 22.45 5.50 -25.01
N LYS A 57 21.62 5.85 -26.02
CA LYS A 57 21.75 7.12 -26.77
C LYS A 57 21.62 8.35 -25.86
N SER A 58 20.86 8.24 -24.77
CA SER A 58 20.71 9.28 -23.74
C SER A 58 21.86 9.29 -22.71
N GLY A 59 22.90 8.47 -22.90
CA GLY A 59 24.07 8.39 -22.02
C GLY A 59 23.93 7.44 -20.83
N ALA A 60 22.87 6.63 -20.77
CA ALA A 60 22.66 5.66 -19.69
C ALA A 60 23.53 4.41 -19.84
N THR A 61 24.00 3.86 -18.71
CA THR A 61 24.44 2.46 -18.65
C THR A 61 23.22 1.58 -18.34
N VAL A 62 22.86 0.69 -19.26
CA VAL A 62 21.65 -0.13 -19.18
C VAL A 62 21.97 -1.58 -18.84
N GLU A 63 21.36 -2.08 -17.77
CA GLU A 63 21.29 -3.50 -17.44
C GLU A 63 19.87 -4.00 -17.78
N ARG A 64 19.76 -5.08 -18.55
CA ARG A 64 18.45 -5.65 -18.92
C ARG A 64 18.19 -6.89 -18.09
N LEU A 65 17.01 -6.96 -17.47
CA LEU A 65 16.55 -8.11 -16.70
C LEU A 65 15.17 -8.56 -17.18
N THR A 66 14.88 -9.85 -17.00
CA THR A 66 13.51 -10.36 -17.07
C THR A 66 12.74 -9.95 -15.82
N PRO A 67 11.39 -9.95 -15.85
CA PRO A 67 10.56 -9.64 -14.67
C PRO A 67 10.94 -10.46 -13.43
N ASP A 68 11.19 -11.75 -13.58
CA ASP A 68 11.53 -12.63 -12.46
C ASP A 68 12.92 -12.34 -11.88
N ALA A 69 13.90 -12.06 -12.74
CA ALA A 69 15.28 -11.79 -12.32
C ALA A 69 15.40 -10.51 -11.49
N ALA A 70 14.46 -9.56 -11.66
CA ALA A 70 14.46 -8.29 -10.94
C ALA A 70 13.91 -8.38 -9.50
N LEU A 71 13.18 -9.44 -9.17
CA LEU A 71 12.49 -9.58 -7.88
C LEU A 71 13.27 -10.44 -6.89
N ALA A 72 13.15 -10.12 -5.61
CA ALA A 72 13.61 -10.95 -4.50
C ALA A 72 12.81 -12.25 -4.42
N ASP A 73 13.29 -13.20 -3.62
CA ASP A 73 12.71 -14.56 -3.52
C ASP A 73 11.23 -14.57 -3.10
N ASN A 74 10.80 -13.56 -2.33
CA ASN A 74 9.41 -13.41 -1.94
C ASN A 74 8.48 -12.93 -3.08
N GLY A 75 9.04 -12.50 -4.22
CA GLY A 75 8.30 -12.00 -5.38
C GLY A 75 7.60 -10.65 -5.19
N LEU A 76 7.73 -10.01 -4.01
CA LEU A 76 7.00 -8.79 -3.64
C LEU A 76 7.88 -7.53 -3.58
N ARG A 77 9.19 -7.70 -3.73
CA ARG A 77 10.17 -6.62 -3.69
C ARG A 77 11.18 -6.78 -4.81
N TRP A 78 11.72 -5.67 -5.29
CA TRP A 78 12.93 -5.72 -6.10
C TRP A 78 14.11 -6.17 -5.25
N LYS A 79 15.09 -6.79 -5.90
CA LYS A 79 16.37 -7.05 -5.25
C LYS A 79 17.07 -5.73 -4.91
N PRO A 80 17.86 -5.65 -3.83
CA PRO A 80 18.55 -4.42 -3.43
C PRO A 80 19.40 -3.79 -4.55
N GLU A 81 20.09 -4.61 -5.34
CA GLU A 81 20.92 -4.18 -6.47
C GLU A 81 20.12 -3.57 -7.62
N VAL A 82 18.86 -4.01 -7.80
CA VAL A 82 17.92 -3.43 -8.76
C VAL A 82 17.42 -2.07 -8.26
N ALA A 83 17.01 -2.00 -6.99
CA ALA A 83 16.52 -0.77 -6.37
C ALA A 83 17.60 0.32 -6.23
N ALA A 84 18.88 -0.04 -6.25
CA ALA A 84 20.02 0.89 -6.24
C ALA A 84 20.25 1.63 -7.57
N ARG A 85 19.42 1.36 -8.59
CA ARG A 85 19.48 1.95 -9.93
C ARG A 85 18.14 2.59 -10.27
N THR A 86 18.11 3.42 -11.30
CA THR A 86 16.81 3.83 -11.86
C THR A 86 16.19 2.64 -12.56
N VAL A 87 15.00 2.25 -12.12
CA VAL A 87 14.31 1.10 -12.70
C VAL A 87 13.37 1.59 -13.81
N VAL A 88 13.47 1.02 -15.02
CA VAL A 88 12.51 1.26 -16.11
C VAL A 88 11.71 -0.01 -16.30
N LEU A 89 10.39 0.09 -16.20
CA LEU A 89 9.47 -1.05 -16.30
C LEU A 89 8.55 -0.90 -17.50
N LEU A 90 8.32 -1.97 -18.24
CA LEU A 90 7.34 -2.02 -19.33
C LEU A 90 6.26 -3.08 -19.06
N GLY A 91 4.99 -2.71 -19.29
CA GLY A 91 3.83 -3.60 -19.24
C GLY A 91 2.93 -3.34 -18.04
N GLY A 92 2.20 -4.36 -17.59
CA GLY A 92 1.40 -4.33 -16.36
C GLY A 92 1.78 -5.50 -15.45
N ILE A 93 1.17 -5.61 -14.27
CA ILE A 93 1.44 -6.72 -13.35
C ILE A 93 1.12 -8.12 -13.94
N HIS A 94 0.33 -8.18 -15.01
CA HIS A 94 -0.01 -9.39 -15.76
C HIS A 94 1.06 -9.82 -16.77
N THR A 95 1.84 -8.89 -17.33
CA THR A 95 2.95 -9.21 -18.26
C THR A 95 4.33 -9.07 -17.62
N ASN A 96 4.46 -8.21 -16.60
CA ASN A 96 5.69 -7.90 -15.93
C ASN A 96 5.46 -7.76 -14.42
N ARG A 97 5.60 -8.89 -13.70
CA ARG A 97 5.43 -8.94 -12.24
C ARG A 97 6.36 -8.00 -11.47
N ALA A 98 7.43 -7.48 -12.07
CA ALA A 98 8.27 -6.47 -11.42
C ALA A 98 7.57 -5.11 -11.24
N LEU A 99 6.40 -4.87 -11.85
CA LEU A 99 5.55 -3.72 -11.50
C LEU A 99 4.83 -3.88 -10.15
N LEU A 100 4.68 -5.12 -9.65
CA LEU A 100 3.90 -5.42 -8.46
C LEU A 100 4.31 -4.59 -7.22
N PRO A 101 5.61 -4.34 -6.93
CA PRO A 101 6.00 -3.48 -5.81
C PRO A 101 5.47 -2.05 -5.91
N LEU A 102 5.37 -1.48 -7.12
CA LEU A 102 4.78 -0.15 -7.35
C LEU A 102 3.26 -0.20 -7.27
N TYR A 103 2.65 -1.22 -7.87
CA TYR A 103 1.22 -1.48 -7.82
C TYR A 103 0.71 -1.70 -6.38
N ALA A 104 1.50 -2.37 -5.55
CA ALA A 104 1.29 -2.53 -4.11
C ALA A 104 1.27 -1.19 -3.37
N ASN A 105 2.15 -0.27 -3.77
CA ASN A 105 2.35 1.03 -3.13
C ASN A 105 1.49 2.16 -3.73
N TYR A 106 0.57 1.84 -4.66
CA TYR A 106 -0.28 2.83 -5.32
C TYR A 106 0.47 3.84 -6.19
N LEU A 107 1.63 3.43 -6.72
CA LEU A 107 2.52 4.25 -7.54
C LEU A 107 2.36 3.94 -9.03
N SER A 108 1.76 2.79 -9.33
CA SER A 108 1.44 2.31 -10.67
C SER A 108 0.08 1.60 -10.64
N PHE A 109 -0.64 1.62 -11.76
CA PHE A 109 -1.96 0.99 -11.88
C PHE A 109 -2.04 0.00 -13.05
N GLY A 110 -0.93 -0.20 -13.77
CA GLY A 110 -0.84 -1.06 -14.93
C GLY A 110 -1.19 -2.50 -14.61
N ASP A 111 -2.29 -2.97 -15.17
CA ASP A 111 -2.75 -4.36 -15.16
C ASP A 111 -3.46 -4.69 -16.49
N ALA A 112 -4.12 -5.84 -16.59
CA ALA A 112 -4.80 -6.22 -17.82
C ALA A 112 -6.03 -5.33 -18.13
N ALA A 113 -6.52 -4.52 -17.18
CA ALA A 113 -7.68 -3.65 -17.35
C ALA A 113 -7.31 -2.17 -17.57
N TYR A 114 -6.29 -1.66 -16.87
CA TYR A 114 -5.80 -0.28 -17.00
C TYR A 114 -4.37 -0.27 -17.57
N PRO A 115 -4.03 0.61 -18.54
CA PRO A 115 -4.81 1.71 -19.14
C PRO A 115 -5.81 1.28 -20.24
N GLY A 116 -5.95 -0.04 -20.45
CA GLY A 116 -6.88 -0.64 -21.39
C GLY A 116 -6.34 -0.74 -22.81
N GLU A 117 -7.21 -1.13 -23.74
CA GLU A 117 -6.84 -1.44 -25.13
C GLU A 117 -6.10 -0.29 -25.83
N ALA A 118 -4.90 -0.58 -26.34
CA ALA A 118 -3.98 0.36 -27.01
C ALA A 118 -3.62 1.61 -26.20
N GLY A 119 -4.09 1.71 -24.95
CA GLY A 119 -3.72 2.76 -24.02
C GLY A 119 -2.32 2.55 -23.46
N TYR A 120 -1.71 3.64 -23.01
CA TYR A 120 -0.44 3.61 -22.31
C TYR A 120 -0.36 4.69 -21.22
N VAL A 121 0.53 4.50 -20.25
CA VAL A 121 0.96 5.52 -19.31
C VAL A 121 2.48 5.57 -19.27
N VAL A 122 3.06 6.76 -19.36
CA VAL A 122 4.47 7.01 -19.02
C VAL A 122 4.49 7.79 -17.72
N ARG A 123 4.99 7.17 -16.64
CA ARG A 123 5.07 7.83 -15.33
C ARG A 123 6.45 7.75 -14.70
N THR A 124 6.92 8.86 -14.15
CA THR A 124 8.04 8.89 -13.23
C THR A 124 7.54 8.74 -11.81
N VAL A 125 8.29 8.01 -10.99
CA VAL A 125 8.06 7.89 -9.56
C VAL A 125 9.38 8.16 -8.85
N ALA A 126 9.48 9.29 -8.16
CA ALA A 126 10.68 9.62 -7.39
C ALA A 126 10.66 8.90 -6.04
N ALA A 127 11.79 8.35 -5.61
CA ALA A 127 11.94 7.65 -4.33
C ALA A 127 10.80 6.63 -4.03
N PRO A 128 10.46 5.70 -4.96
CA PRO A 128 9.35 4.76 -4.78
C PRO A 128 9.49 3.90 -3.52
N PHE A 129 10.71 3.68 -3.01
CA PHE A 129 10.97 2.90 -1.78
C PHE A 129 11.88 3.63 -0.78
N GLY A 130 11.97 4.95 -0.90
CA GLY A 130 12.81 5.81 -0.05
C GLY A 130 13.91 6.54 -0.83
N PRO A 131 14.68 7.40 -0.15
CA PRO A 131 15.72 8.23 -0.75
C PRO A 131 16.70 7.43 -1.62
N GLY A 132 17.12 8.01 -2.74
CA GLY A 132 18.08 7.39 -3.66
C GLY A 132 17.49 6.34 -4.62
N THR A 133 16.21 6.01 -4.51
CA THR A 133 15.51 5.14 -5.46
C THR A 133 14.77 5.98 -6.52
N ALA A 134 14.57 5.43 -7.71
CA ALA A 134 13.84 6.11 -8.78
C ALA A 134 13.26 5.13 -9.80
N THR A 135 12.13 5.47 -10.40
CA THR A 135 11.49 4.60 -11.40
C THR A 135 10.79 5.36 -12.50
N ILE A 136 10.80 4.78 -13.70
CA ILE A 136 9.93 5.14 -14.81
C ILE A 136 9.10 3.90 -15.15
N ALA A 137 7.78 3.98 -15.01
CA ALA A 137 6.87 2.90 -15.38
C ALA A 137 6.16 3.25 -16.70
N LEU A 138 6.29 2.34 -17.67
CA LEU A 138 5.65 2.37 -18.98
C LEU A 138 4.51 1.35 -18.93
N GLU A 139 3.33 1.81 -18.53
CA GLU A 139 2.20 0.94 -18.25
C GLU A 139 1.39 0.70 -19.52
N ALA A 140 1.04 -0.56 -19.76
CA ALA A 140 0.20 -0.96 -20.89
C ALA A 140 -0.51 -2.27 -20.57
N SER A 141 -1.74 -2.42 -21.10
CA SER A 141 -2.54 -3.65 -20.93
C SER A 141 -2.35 -4.64 -22.09
N THR A 142 -1.90 -4.17 -23.26
CA THR A 142 -1.78 -4.98 -24.49
C THR A 142 -0.45 -4.72 -25.21
N PRO A 143 0.00 -5.63 -26.11
CA PRO A 143 1.20 -5.40 -26.92
C PRO A 143 1.17 -4.10 -27.75
N ALA A 144 0.01 -3.72 -28.27
CA ALA A 144 -0.15 -2.45 -28.98
C ALA A 144 0.05 -1.24 -28.07
N GLY A 145 -0.44 -1.32 -26.82
CA GLY A 145 -0.18 -0.31 -25.80
C GLY A 145 1.30 -0.25 -25.41
N GLU A 146 1.97 -1.41 -25.28
CA GLU A 146 3.41 -1.47 -24.99
C GLU A 146 4.24 -0.79 -26.09
N ALA A 147 3.94 -1.07 -27.36
CA ALA A 147 4.59 -0.41 -28.50
C ALA A 147 4.39 1.11 -28.48
N ALA A 148 3.18 1.58 -28.14
CA ALA A 148 2.89 3.01 -28.00
C ALA A 148 3.63 3.65 -26.82
N ALA A 149 3.71 2.96 -25.67
CA ALA A 149 4.45 3.41 -24.49
C ALA A 149 5.96 3.53 -24.79
N VAL A 150 6.53 2.54 -25.49
CA VAL A 150 7.92 2.55 -25.94
C VAL A 150 8.17 3.74 -26.87
N ALA A 151 7.34 3.91 -27.90
CA ALA A 151 7.49 5.01 -28.85
C ALA A 151 7.48 6.38 -28.14
N ARG A 152 6.52 6.58 -27.21
CA ARG A 152 6.43 7.83 -26.45
C ARG A 152 7.62 8.02 -25.51
N PHE A 153 8.06 6.96 -24.82
CA PHE A 153 9.24 7.02 -23.97
C PHE A 153 10.50 7.40 -24.75
N VAL A 154 10.71 6.83 -25.95
CA VAL A 154 11.88 7.15 -26.80
C VAL A 154 11.88 8.63 -27.18
N GLU A 155 10.73 9.18 -27.53
CA GLU A 155 10.58 10.61 -27.81
C GLU A 155 10.97 11.46 -26.59
N LEU A 156 10.42 11.16 -25.41
CA LEU A 156 10.70 11.88 -24.17
C LEU A 156 12.17 11.73 -23.73
N ALA A 157 12.74 10.54 -23.87
CA ALA A 157 14.14 10.27 -23.53
C ALA A 157 15.09 11.05 -24.44
N SER A 158 14.74 11.25 -25.72
CA SER A 158 15.54 12.09 -26.63
C SER A 158 15.59 13.56 -26.22
N GLN A 159 14.65 14.01 -25.37
CA GLN A 159 14.58 15.36 -24.82
C GLN A 159 15.25 15.47 -23.44
N ALA A 160 15.73 14.35 -22.88
CA ALA A 160 16.43 14.34 -21.60
C ALA A 160 17.70 15.19 -21.69
N LYS A 161 17.85 16.12 -20.75
CA LYS A 161 19.04 16.96 -20.62
C LYS A 161 19.87 16.47 -19.45
N ASP A 162 21.20 16.54 -19.59
CA ASP A 162 22.16 16.22 -18.53
C ASP A 162 21.95 14.84 -17.88
N GLY A 163 21.46 13.87 -18.67
CA GLY A 163 21.20 12.52 -18.20
C GLY A 163 20.03 12.42 -17.21
N ALA A 164 19.06 13.33 -17.26
CA ALA A 164 17.87 13.32 -16.41
C ALA A 164 16.57 13.30 -17.24
N PHE A 165 15.67 12.38 -16.91
CA PHE A 165 14.34 12.27 -17.50
C PHE A 165 13.38 13.23 -16.78
N PRO A 166 12.58 14.03 -17.50
CA PRO A 166 11.67 14.98 -16.88
C PRO A 166 10.61 14.27 -16.03
N ALA A 167 10.22 14.88 -14.90
CA ALA A 167 9.07 14.40 -14.13
C ALA A 167 7.83 14.37 -15.05
N THR A 168 7.25 13.19 -15.21
CA THR A 168 6.23 12.92 -16.23
C THR A 168 5.12 12.08 -15.61
N LEU A 169 3.88 12.46 -15.86
CA LEU A 169 2.73 11.57 -15.78
C LEU A 169 1.87 11.84 -17.01
N GLU A 170 2.07 11.05 -18.05
CA GLU A 170 1.31 11.14 -19.29
C GLU A 170 0.49 9.87 -19.47
N ALA A 171 -0.83 10.03 -19.64
CA ALA A 171 -1.74 8.92 -19.83
C ALA A 171 -2.55 9.09 -21.12
N ARG A 172 -2.48 8.09 -22.00
CA ARG A 172 -3.41 7.91 -23.11
C ARG A 172 -4.24 6.67 -22.82
N LEU A 173 -5.49 6.87 -22.43
CA LEU A 173 -6.37 5.78 -21.99
C LEU A 173 -7.20 5.23 -23.15
N SER A 174 -7.60 3.97 -23.05
CA SER A 174 -8.70 3.44 -23.87
C SER A 174 -10.00 4.22 -23.62
N GLU A 175 -10.97 4.16 -24.53
CA GLU A 175 -12.25 4.85 -24.36
C GLU A 175 -12.96 4.44 -23.07
N ASN A 176 -12.93 3.14 -22.73
CA ASN A 176 -13.54 2.61 -21.51
C ASN A 176 -12.87 3.17 -20.25
N CYS A 177 -11.54 3.13 -20.18
CA CYS A 177 -10.79 3.69 -19.06
C CYS A 177 -10.99 5.20 -18.96
N GLN A 178 -11.01 5.91 -20.08
CA GLN A 178 -11.24 7.35 -20.12
C GLN A 178 -12.64 7.72 -19.60
N ARG A 179 -13.68 6.95 -19.97
CA ARG A 179 -15.03 7.12 -19.41
C ARG A 179 -15.04 6.92 -17.90
N SER A 180 -14.43 5.84 -17.40
CA SER A 180 -14.33 5.59 -15.95
C SER A 180 -13.62 6.72 -15.22
N VAL A 181 -12.47 7.20 -15.73
CA VAL A 181 -11.74 8.34 -15.15
C VAL A 181 -12.57 9.63 -15.18
N ASN A 182 -13.38 9.86 -16.21
CA ASN A 182 -14.24 11.04 -16.29
C ASN A 182 -15.42 11.04 -15.33
N THR A 183 -15.81 9.88 -14.77
CA THR A 183 -16.80 9.83 -13.69
C THR A 183 -16.25 10.36 -12.36
N LEU A 184 -14.92 10.46 -12.25
CA LEU A 184 -14.27 11.00 -11.06
C LEU A 184 -14.33 12.52 -11.07
N GLY A 185 -14.64 13.08 -9.91
CA GLY A 185 -14.41 14.50 -9.68
C GLY A 185 -12.93 14.85 -9.86
N PRO A 186 -12.59 16.08 -10.30
CA PRO A 186 -11.22 16.57 -10.33
C PRO A 186 -10.50 16.33 -9.00
N GLY A 187 -9.20 16.02 -9.02
CA GLY A 187 -8.44 15.76 -7.80
C GLY A 187 -7.40 14.65 -7.94
N ALA A 188 -6.83 14.23 -6.81
CA ALA A 188 -5.71 13.29 -6.73
C ALA A 188 -5.91 11.99 -7.54
N LEU A 189 -7.09 11.37 -7.42
CA LEU A 189 -7.35 10.11 -8.12
C LEU A 189 -7.52 10.31 -9.63
N ARG A 190 -8.20 11.38 -10.06
CA ARG A 190 -8.32 11.69 -11.48
C ARG A 190 -6.96 12.05 -12.08
N TYR A 191 -6.14 12.79 -11.34
CA TYR A 191 -4.76 13.09 -11.71
C TYR A 191 -3.94 11.83 -11.91
N VAL A 192 -3.85 10.95 -10.92
CA VAL A 192 -2.94 9.80 -10.97
C VAL A 192 -3.32 8.77 -12.04
N LEU A 193 -4.58 8.78 -12.50
CA LEU A 193 -5.08 7.91 -13.57
C LEU A 193 -5.10 8.58 -14.95
N GLY A 194 -5.29 9.90 -15.02
CA GLY A 194 -5.47 10.65 -16.27
C GLY A 194 -4.34 11.59 -16.66
N GLY A 195 -3.39 11.85 -15.76
CA GLY A 195 -2.17 12.63 -16.03
C GLY A 195 -2.37 14.14 -16.24
N LYS A 196 -3.53 14.71 -15.92
CA LYS A 196 -3.82 16.14 -16.13
C LYS A 196 -3.35 16.99 -14.95
N PRO A 197 -2.34 17.89 -15.10
CA PRO A 197 -1.81 18.69 -13.99
C PRO A 197 -2.85 19.48 -13.20
N GLU A 198 -3.93 19.94 -13.86
CA GLU A 198 -5.00 20.71 -13.24
C GLU A 198 -5.75 19.90 -12.18
N ASP A 199 -5.93 18.59 -12.42
CA ASP A 199 -6.52 17.68 -11.44
C ASP A 199 -5.60 17.52 -10.22
N GLY A 200 -4.28 17.57 -10.41
CA GLY A 200 -3.29 17.52 -9.35
C GLY A 200 -3.35 18.76 -8.46
N GLN A 201 -3.40 19.94 -9.07
CA GLN A 201 -3.54 21.23 -8.38
C GLN A 201 -4.84 21.31 -7.57
N GLU A 202 -5.95 20.88 -8.15
CA GLU A 202 -7.24 20.81 -7.44
C GLU A 202 -7.18 19.79 -6.28
N GLY A 203 -6.47 18.68 -6.45
CA GLY A 203 -6.20 17.72 -5.38
C GLY A 203 -5.48 18.35 -4.20
N VAL A 204 -4.41 19.11 -4.45
CA VAL A 204 -3.65 19.84 -3.41
C VAL A 204 -4.55 20.84 -2.68
N LYS A 205 -5.34 21.63 -3.42
CA LYS A 205 -6.29 22.58 -2.85
C LYS A 205 -7.28 21.90 -1.90
N ARG A 206 -7.82 20.74 -2.28
CA ARG A 206 -8.76 19.96 -1.44
C ARG A 206 -8.10 19.41 -0.19
N LEU A 207 -6.88 18.88 -0.29
CA LEU A 207 -6.14 18.41 0.88
C LEU A 207 -5.89 19.54 1.88
N LEU A 208 -5.46 20.70 1.39
CA LEU A 208 -5.25 21.88 2.23
C LEU A 208 -6.56 22.34 2.89
N ALA A 209 -7.67 22.35 2.16
CA ALA A 209 -8.99 22.73 2.69
C ALA A 209 -9.54 21.74 3.73
N ALA A 210 -9.21 20.45 3.61
CA ALA A 210 -9.59 19.42 4.58
C ALA A 210 -8.67 19.38 5.82
N SER A 211 -7.49 20.00 5.74
CA SER A 211 -6.53 19.99 6.84
C SER A 211 -6.90 20.96 7.96
N ASN A 212 -6.57 20.58 9.19
CA ASN A 212 -6.60 21.45 10.35
C ASN A 212 -5.15 21.88 10.68
N PRO A 213 -4.86 23.17 10.89
CA PRO A 213 -3.51 23.62 11.22
C PRO A 213 -2.93 22.92 12.46
N GLU A 214 -3.71 22.71 13.52
CA GLU A 214 -3.28 22.17 14.82
C GLU A 214 -3.19 20.63 14.86
N SER A 215 -4.02 19.92 14.08
CA SER A 215 -4.08 18.45 14.14
C SER A 215 -3.75 17.76 12.81
N GLY A 216 -3.50 18.51 11.74
CA GLY A 216 -3.37 17.98 10.39
C GLY A 216 -4.67 17.31 9.95
N PHE A 217 -4.65 15.99 9.88
CA PHE A 217 -5.77 15.13 9.52
C PHE A 217 -6.23 14.24 10.69
N ALA A 218 -5.65 14.38 11.88
CA ALA A 218 -5.93 13.49 13.01
C ALA A 218 -7.40 13.52 13.48
N GLN A 219 -8.10 14.64 13.23
CA GLN A 219 -9.55 14.79 13.49
C GLN A 219 -10.42 13.76 12.75
N TYR A 220 -9.90 13.12 11.71
CA TYR A 220 -10.62 12.11 10.94
C TYR A 220 -10.54 10.70 11.54
N GLY A 221 -9.79 10.53 12.63
CA GLY A 221 -9.76 9.29 13.42
C GLY A 221 -9.22 8.08 12.67
N ASP A 222 -9.51 6.90 13.22
CA ASP A 222 -8.97 5.59 12.83
C ASP A 222 -9.48 5.06 11.48
N TYR A 223 -10.54 5.65 10.91
CA TYR A 223 -11.05 5.31 9.57
C TYR A 223 -10.73 6.35 8.50
N GLY A 224 -10.62 7.62 8.87
CA GLY A 224 -10.64 8.70 7.91
C GLY A 224 -9.26 9.18 7.48
N ILE A 225 -8.23 9.03 8.33
CA ILE A 225 -6.88 9.56 8.06
C ILE A 225 -6.28 8.95 6.78
N GLU A 226 -6.41 7.63 6.59
CA GLU A 226 -5.77 6.94 5.46
C GLU A 226 -6.20 7.54 4.12
N ARG A 227 -7.43 8.06 4.00
CA ARG A 227 -7.91 8.72 2.77
C ARG A 227 -6.98 9.84 2.34
N TYR A 228 -6.69 10.74 3.27
CA TYR A 228 -5.88 11.92 3.01
C TYR A 228 -4.42 11.54 2.78
N MET A 229 -3.92 10.47 3.43
CA MET A 229 -2.58 9.95 3.17
C MET A 229 -2.47 9.37 1.74
N ARG A 230 -3.50 8.66 1.27
CA ARG A 230 -3.55 8.11 -0.10
C ARG A 230 -3.66 9.24 -1.13
N GLU A 231 -4.59 10.18 -0.95
CA GLU A 231 -4.74 11.35 -1.80
C GLU A 231 -3.43 12.15 -1.89
N TYR A 232 -2.75 12.37 -0.76
CA TYR A 232 -1.42 12.99 -0.76
C TYR A 232 -0.40 12.18 -1.56
N GLY A 233 -0.33 10.87 -1.32
CA GLY A 233 0.61 9.98 -2.00
C GLY A 233 0.45 9.96 -3.53
N HIS A 234 -0.76 10.15 -4.04
CA HIS A 234 -1.04 10.23 -5.48
C HIS A 234 -0.61 11.54 -6.13
N LEU A 235 -0.51 12.60 -5.32
CA LEU A 235 -0.12 13.93 -5.78
C LEU A 235 1.39 14.14 -5.70
N GLN A 236 2.11 13.27 -5.00
CA GLN A 236 3.58 13.31 -4.98
C GLN A 236 4.08 13.17 -6.41
N ASP A 237 4.85 14.17 -6.85
CA ASP A 237 5.37 14.32 -8.22
C ASP A 237 4.43 15.02 -9.21
N ALA A 238 3.31 15.58 -8.72
CA ALA A 238 2.46 16.46 -9.53
C ALA A 238 3.23 17.72 -9.97
N PRO A 239 3.29 18.01 -11.28
CA PRO A 239 3.98 19.20 -11.77
C PRO A 239 3.22 20.47 -11.39
N GLY A 240 3.96 21.56 -11.17
CA GLY A 240 3.38 22.88 -10.93
C GLY A 240 2.78 23.07 -9.53
N ILE A 241 3.08 22.20 -8.57
CA ILE A 241 2.72 22.41 -7.16
C ILE A 241 3.76 23.31 -6.50
N ALA A 242 3.30 24.35 -5.80
CA ALA A 242 4.19 25.31 -5.15
C ALA A 242 4.99 24.64 -4.01
N PRO A 243 6.33 24.87 -3.90
CA PRO A 243 7.13 24.31 -2.81
C PRO A 243 6.64 24.65 -1.40
N ALA A 244 5.97 25.81 -1.25
CA ALA A 244 5.35 26.21 0.01
C ALA A 244 4.16 25.30 0.39
N ASP A 245 3.33 24.91 -0.58
CA ASP A 245 2.22 23.98 -0.36
C ASP A 245 2.72 22.57 -0.05
N VAL A 246 3.79 22.13 -0.73
CA VAL A 246 4.48 20.87 -0.41
C VAL A 246 4.97 20.88 1.03
N SER A 247 5.70 21.92 1.42
CA SER A 247 6.25 22.05 2.78
C SER A 247 5.12 22.09 3.83
N ARG A 248 4.04 22.81 3.55
CA ARG A 248 2.87 22.87 4.42
C ARG A 248 2.21 21.50 4.59
N LEU A 249 1.97 20.77 3.50
CA LEU A 249 1.35 19.46 3.57
C LEU A 249 2.23 18.43 4.29
N ASP A 250 3.54 18.41 4.03
CA ASP A 250 4.48 17.54 4.76
C ASP A 250 4.39 17.78 6.28
N GLN A 251 4.33 19.05 6.71
CA GLN A 251 4.18 19.43 8.11
C GLN A 251 2.82 18.97 8.69
N LEU A 252 1.74 19.10 7.93
CA LEU A 252 0.40 18.61 8.33
C LEU A 252 0.37 17.08 8.47
N LEU A 253 1.08 16.35 7.60
CA LEU A 253 1.21 14.89 7.69
C LEU A 253 2.01 14.48 8.94
N LEU A 254 3.14 15.14 9.20
CA LEU A 254 3.93 14.88 10.41
C LEU A 254 3.11 15.17 11.67
N ARG A 255 2.36 16.27 11.70
CA ARG A 255 1.45 16.62 12.79
C ARG A 255 0.36 15.57 13.00
N THR A 256 -0.22 15.08 11.90
CA THR A 256 -1.20 13.98 11.94
C THR A 256 -0.59 12.75 12.63
N ALA A 257 0.65 12.39 12.29
CA ALA A 257 1.34 11.26 12.91
C ALA A 257 1.62 11.52 14.40
N LEU A 258 2.10 12.70 14.77
CA LEU A 258 2.34 13.07 16.18
C LEU A 258 1.08 12.95 17.04
N GLU A 259 -0.03 13.54 16.60
CA GLU A 259 -1.33 13.49 17.31
C GLU A 259 -1.92 12.08 17.38
N SER A 260 -1.64 11.26 16.36
CA SER A 260 -2.12 9.88 16.25
C SER A 260 -1.25 8.88 17.02
N ALA A 261 0.00 9.23 17.34
CA ALA A 261 0.97 8.30 17.92
C ALA A 261 0.53 7.76 19.29
N GLY A 262 -0.21 8.55 20.06
CA GLY A 262 -0.69 8.18 21.39
C GLY A 262 -2.07 7.52 21.42
N GLN A 263 -2.78 7.45 20.29
CA GLN A 263 -4.21 7.10 20.27
C GLN A 263 -4.46 5.62 20.58
N TRP A 264 -5.59 5.32 21.24
CA TRP A 264 -5.96 3.97 21.68
C TRP A 264 -6.16 2.97 20.52
N TRP A 265 -6.52 3.49 19.35
CA TRP A 265 -6.72 2.74 18.12
C TRP A 265 -5.42 2.45 17.37
N ARG A 266 -4.27 2.88 17.89
CA ARG A 266 -2.95 2.58 17.31
C ARG A 266 -2.26 1.50 18.14
N ARG A 267 -1.85 0.41 17.48
CA ARG A 267 -0.94 -0.58 18.08
C ARG A 267 0.50 -0.09 17.97
N LYS A 268 1.26 -0.30 19.05
CA LYS A 268 2.68 0.12 19.18
C LYS A 268 3.64 -1.06 19.18
N ASP A 269 3.12 -2.26 18.98
CA ASP A 269 3.86 -3.52 18.98
C ASP A 269 3.11 -4.59 18.17
N GLY A 270 3.75 -5.75 18.02
CA GLY A 270 3.15 -6.95 17.44
C GLY A 270 2.63 -7.95 18.47
N ALA A 271 2.38 -7.54 19.72
CA ALA A 271 2.00 -8.49 20.78
C ALA A 271 0.59 -9.09 20.58
N MET A 272 -0.31 -8.32 19.95
CA MET A 272 -1.63 -8.79 19.54
C MET A 272 -2.15 -7.97 18.35
N ILE A 273 -3.09 -8.53 17.58
CA ILE A 273 -3.74 -7.84 16.45
C ILE A 273 -4.72 -6.76 16.98
N GLY A 274 -5.51 -7.09 18.00
CA GLY A 274 -6.44 -6.13 18.61
C GLY A 274 -7.86 -6.21 18.05
N GLY A 275 -8.57 -5.09 17.95
CA GLY A 275 -9.91 -4.98 17.34
C GLY A 275 -9.89 -4.29 15.97
N ARG A 276 -11.03 -4.24 15.26
CA ARG A 276 -11.16 -3.57 13.95
C ARG A 276 -10.64 -2.13 13.94
N HIS A 277 -11.01 -1.35 14.95
CA HIS A 277 -10.53 0.03 15.15
C HIS A 277 -9.01 0.09 15.30
N GLN A 278 -8.42 -0.91 15.96
CA GLN A 278 -6.97 -1.00 16.12
C GLN A 278 -6.26 -1.35 14.81
N THR A 279 -6.80 -2.27 14.02
CA THR A 279 -6.24 -2.57 12.69
C THR A 279 -6.36 -1.40 11.74
N MET A 280 -7.53 -0.76 11.69
CA MET A 280 -7.76 0.38 10.81
C MET A 280 -6.96 1.61 11.23
N GLY A 281 -6.96 1.94 12.51
CA GLY A 281 -6.17 3.02 13.07
C GLY A 281 -4.67 2.80 12.87
N THR A 282 -4.20 1.56 13.10
CA THR A 282 -2.80 1.22 12.82
C THR A 282 -2.50 1.29 11.31
N SER A 283 -3.43 0.93 10.42
CA SER A 283 -3.27 1.13 8.96
C SER A 283 -3.15 2.60 8.60
N CYS A 284 -4.06 3.44 9.10
CA CYS A 284 -4.02 4.90 8.92
C CYS A 284 -2.67 5.49 9.35
N PHE A 285 -2.23 5.13 10.56
CA PHE A 285 -0.97 5.58 11.12
C PHE A 285 0.23 5.08 10.30
N THR A 286 0.22 3.79 9.91
CA THR A 286 1.28 3.20 9.07
C THR A 286 1.35 3.89 7.72
N ALA A 287 0.22 4.28 7.12
CA ALA A 287 0.20 5.02 5.86
C ALA A 287 0.89 6.38 5.98
N ALA A 288 0.64 7.12 7.06
CA ALA A 288 1.31 8.39 7.33
C ALA A 288 2.83 8.22 7.50
N VAL A 289 3.25 7.28 8.36
CA VAL A 289 4.67 7.00 8.62
C VAL A 289 5.39 6.53 7.35
N HIS A 290 4.79 5.60 6.61
CA HIS A 290 5.32 5.09 5.34
C HIS A 290 5.57 6.22 4.36
N LEU A 291 4.59 7.11 4.21
CA LEU A 291 4.64 8.20 3.25
C LEU A 291 5.70 9.25 3.60
N LEU A 292 5.78 9.64 4.88
CA LEU A 292 6.78 10.57 5.39
C LEU A 292 8.20 10.00 5.29
N ARG A 293 8.41 8.71 5.57
CA ARG A 293 9.73 8.07 5.43
C ARG A 293 10.16 7.91 3.98
N ARG A 294 9.22 7.57 3.10
CA ARG A 294 9.49 7.29 1.70
C ARG A 294 9.75 8.55 0.89
N ARG A 295 8.95 9.61 1.12
CA ARG A 295 8.93 10.80 0.27
C ARG A 295 9.13 12.12 1.01
N GLY A 296 8.96 12.14 2.33
CA GLY A 296 9.23 13.33 3.12
C GLY A 296 10.73 13.66 3.19
N ASN A 297 11.03 14.85 3.72
CA ASN A 297 12.38 15.27 4.05
C ASN A 297 12.46 15.56 5.57
N PRO A 298 12.41 14.53 6.44
CA PRO A 298 12.35 14.76 7.89
C PRO A 298 13.67 15.33 8.43
N GLY A 299 13.58 16.29 9.35
CA GLY A 299 14.73 16.66 10.20
C GLY A 299 15.10 15.53 11.16
N ASP A 300 16.22 15.67 11.88
CA ASP A 300 16.81 14.57 12.66
C ASP A 300 15.87 14.00 13.73
N GLU A 301 15.14 14.84 14.45
CA GLU A 301 14.18 14.41 15.46
C GLU A 301 12.96 13.73 14.84
N ALA A 302 12.43 14.27 13.73
CA ALA A 302 11.34 13.64 13.01
C ALA A 302 11.77 12.29 12.41
N LYS A 303 12.99 12.20 11.89
CA LYS A 303 13.54 10.97 11.33
C LYS A 303 13.64 9.90 12.41
N THR A 304 14.16 10.25 13.58
CA THR A 304 14.26 9.33 14.73
C THR A 304 12.89 8.76 15.12
N LEU A 305 11.88 9.63 15.26
CA LEU A 305 10.52 9.21 15.58
C LEU A 305 9.91 8.32 14.49
N LEU A 306 10.05 8.72 13.23
CA LEU A 306 9.51 7.97 12.10
C LEU A 306 10.13 6.58 11.99
N ASP A 307 11.45 6.45 12.22
CA ASP A 307 12.13 5.16 12.22
C ASP A 307 11.65 4.26 13.38
N GLN A 308 11.50 4.79 14.59
CA GLN A 308 10.91 4.06 15.71
C GLN A 308 9.48 3.57 15.36
N TRP A 309 8.62 4.49 14.93
CA TRP A 309 7.22 4.18 14.62
C TRP A 309 7.11 3.19 13.47
N TRP A 310 8.01 3.24 12.50
CA TRP A 310 8.04 2.25 11.43
C TRP A 310 8.36 0.85 11.95
N THR A 311 9.34 0.71 12.87
CA THR A 311 9.62 -0.57 13.53
C THR A 311 8.40 -1.10 14.27
N GLU A 312 7.69 -0.23 15.01
CA GLU A 312 6.44 -0.60 15.70
C GLU A 312 5.37 -1.09 14.71
N CYS A 313 5.16 -0.36 13.61
CA CYS A 313 4.25 -0.75 12.53
C CYS A 313 4.64 -2.08 11.87
N GLN A 314 5.93 -2.31 11.60
CA GLN A 314 6.41 -3.56 11.03
C GLN A 314 6.17 -4.74 11.98
N ALA A 315 6.41 -4.56 13.28
CA ALA A 315 6.13 -5.59 14.28
C ALA A 315 4.63 -5.94 14.30
N TYR A 316 3.76 -4.93 14.29
CA TYR A 316 2.32 -5.11 14.21
C TYR A 316 1.91 -5.89 12.96
N TRP A 317 2.28 -5.40 11.77
CA TRP A 317 1.86 -6.01 10.51
C TRP A 317 2.47 -7.37 10.27
N LYS A 318 3.68 -7.65 10.77
CA LYS A 318 4.25 -9.00 10.76
C LYS A 318 3.33 -9.96 11.50
N ASN A 319 2.90 -9.62 12.73
CA ASN A 319 1.99 -10.45 13.50
C ASN A 319 0.62 -10.59 12.80
N ALA A 320 0.02 -9.47 12.38
CA ALA A 320 -1.28 -9.46 11.71
C ALA A 320 -1.26 -10.31 10.43
N CYS A 321 -0.21 -10.22 9.62
CA CYS A 321 -0.09 -10.97 8.37
C CYS A 321 0.26 -12.46 8.58
N SER A 322 0.87 -12.84 9.70
CA SER A 322 1.18 -14.25 10.00
C SER A 322 0.08 -14.98 10.78
N THR A 323 -0.78 -14.26 11.47
CA THR A 323 -1.79 -14.84 12.39
C THR A 323 -3.22 -14.42 12.07
N PHE A 324 -3.43 -13.78 10.91
CA PHE A 324 -4.72 -13.25 10.48
C PHE A 324 -5.87 -14.25 10.62
N HIS A 325 -5.70 -15.46 10.08
CA HIS A 325 -6.74 -16.50 10.15
C HIS A 325 -7.03 -16.97 11.58
N ASP A 326 -6.10 -16.89 12.53
CA ASP A 326 -6.28 -17.45 13.87
C ASP A 326 -7.13 -16.56 14.78
N ASP A 327 -7.37 -15.32 14.41
CA ASP A 327 -8.21 -14.41 15.17
C ASP A 327 -9.70 -14.63 14.83
N LEU A 328 -10.15 -15.88 14.63
CA LEU A 328 -11.45 -16.27 14.05
C LEU A 328 -12.69 -15.69 14.77
N GLU A 329 -12.58 -15.22 16.01
CA GLU A 329 -13.66 -14.53 16.75
C GLU A 329 -13.41 -13.03 16.93
N GLY A 330 -12.25 -12.53 16.52
CA GLY A 330 -11.90 -11.12 16.57
C GLY A 330 -12.49 -10.36 15.38
N TYR A 331 -13.08 -9.20 15.69
CA TYR A 331 -13.44 -8.16 14.71
C TYR A 331 -12.33 -7.80 13.67
N PRO A 332 -11.01 -7.96 13.88
CA PRO A 332 -10.00 -7.61 12.86
C PRO A 332 -9.95 -8.51 11.62
N SER A 333 -9.99 -9.83 11.82
CA SER A 333 -9.63 -10.83 10.80
C SER A 333 -10.75 -11.07 9.78
N TYR A 334 -11.95 -10.57 10.05
CA TYR A 334 -13.04 -10.51 9.08
C TYR A 334 -13.25 -9.12 8.51
N HIS A 335 -13.14 -8.06 9.33
CA HIS A 335 -13.50 -6.71 8.89
C HIS A 335 -12.35 -5.93 8.25
N CYS A 336 -11.12 -6.46 8.30
CA CYS A 336 -9.93 -5.77 7.77
C CYS A 336 -9.06 -6.65 6.83
N PRO A 337 -9.59 -7.51 5.94
CA PRO A 337 -8.77 -8.28 5.03
C PRO A 337 -8.03 -7.40 4.02
N GLU A 338 -8.59 -6.26 3.63
CA GLU A 338 -8.02 -5.36 2.64
C GLU A 338 -6.79 -4.59 3.15
N PRO A 339 -6.82 -3.91 4.32
CA PRO A 339 -5.59 -3.33 4.88
C PRO A 339 -4.53 -4.38 5.16
N THR A 340 -4.91 -5.58 5.63
CA THR A 340 -3.94 -6.65 5.89
C THR A 340 -3.26 -7.11 4.60
N LEU A 341 -4.04 -7.32 3.53
CA LEU A 341 -3.51 -7.62 2.20
C LEU A 341 -2.60 -6.51 1.68
N ASP A 342 -3.00 -5.24 1.79
CA ASP A 342 -2.18 -4.13 1.34
C ASP A 342 -0.85 -4.06 2.07
N TRP A 343 -0.85 -4.17 3.39
CA TRP A 343 0.40 -4.14 4.16
C TRP A 343 1.22 -5.40 3.96
N ALA A 344 0.61 -6.57 3.72
CA ALA A 344 1.33 -7.75 3.26
C ALA A 344 2.06 -7.48 1.93
N LEU A 345 1.39 -6.85 0.97
CA LEU A 345 1.98 -6.47 -0.33
C LEU A 345 3.05 -5.37 -0.19
N ILE A 346 2.83 -4.36 0.64
CA ILE A 346 3.72 -3.19 0.83
C ILE A 346 4.93 -3.50 1.72
N MET A 347 4.82 -4.43 2.67
CA MET A 347 5.92 -4.85 3.54
C MET A 347 6.60 -6.15 3.11
N GLY A 348 5.92 -7.00 2.33
CA GLY A 348 6.53 -8.13 1.62
C GLY A 348 6.35 -9.43 2.37
N PHE A 349 5.20 -9.56 3.05
CA PHE A 349 4.82 -10.75 3.79
C PHE A 349 4.17 -11.77 2.84
N ASP A 350 5.00 -12.44 2.05
CA ASP A 350 4.57 -13.45 1.08
C ASP A 350 3.85 -14.65 1.71
N GLY A 351 4.18 -14.99 2.96
CA GLY A 351 3.44 -15.99 3.74
C GLY A 351 1.93 -15.69 3.83
N TYR A 352 1.55 -14.41 3.97
CA TYR A 352 0.13 -14.03 3.92
C TYR A 352 -0.48 -14.35 2.56
N LEU A 353 0.20 -14.01 1.47
CA LEU A 353 -0.32 -14.27 0.13
C LEU A 353 -0.43 -15.77 -0.12
N ARG A 354 0.57 -16.58 0.23
CA ARG A 354 0.57 -18.01 -0.03
C ARG A 354 -0.46 -18.77 0.81
N GLU A 355 -0.54 -18.46 2.10
CA GLU A 355 -1.25 -19.30 3.08
C GLU A 355 -2.54 -18.65 3.57
N GLN A 356 -2.53 -17.35 3.80
CA GLN A 356 -3.62 -16.64 4.47
C GLN A 356 -4.67 -16.09 3.51
N LEU A 357 -4.26 -15.59 2.34
CA LEU A 357 -5.15 -14.99 1.35
C LEU A 357 -6.25 -15.97 0.88
N PRO A 358 -5.97 -17.25 0.57
CA PRO A 358 -7.03 -18.21 0.27
C PRO A 358 -8.04 -18.39 1.41
N LEU A 359 -7.57 -18.42 2.67
CA LEU A 359 -8.43 -18.52 3.84
C LEU A 359 -9.28 -17.27 4.06
N ALA A 360 -8.70 -16.08 3.82
CA ALA A 360 -9.41 -14.81 3.87
C ALA A 360 -10.55 -14.74 2.84
N VAL A 361 -10.33 -15.27 1.62
CA VAL A 361 -11.37 -15.40 0.60
C VAL A 361 -12.47 -16.37 1.04
N LEU A 362 -12.10 -17.57 1.52
CA LEU A 362 -13.08 -18.55 2.01
C LEU A 362 -13.96 -17.95 3.12
N ARG A 363 -13.37 -17.19 4.05
CA ARG A 363 -14.11 -16.52 5.12
C ARG A 363 -15.00 -15.40 4.60
N THR A 364 -14.51 -14.58 3.67
CA THR A 364 -15.30 -13.51 3.05
C THR A 364 -16.55 -14.09 2.38
N TYR A 365 -16.40 -15.21 1.68
CA TYR A 365 -17.51 -15.96 1.11
C TYR A 365 -18.46 -16.52 2.17
N ALA A 366 -17.94 -17.18 3.21
CA ALA A 366 -18.76 -17.81 4.25
C ALA A 366 -19.68 -16.84 5.01
N ALA A 367 -19.39 -15.54 4.96
CA ALA A 367 -20.16 -14.49 5.61
C ALA A 367 -20.78 -13.51 4.60
N THR A 368 -20.96 -13.94 3.36
CA THR A 368 -21.66 -13.20 2.30
C THR A 368 -22.77 -14.05 1.72
N ASP A 369 -23.96 -13.48 1.55
CA ASP A 369 -25.06 -14.14 0.85
C ASP A 369 -24.83 -14.22 -0.67
N ASN A 370 -25.75 -14.86 -1.38
CA ASN A 370 -25.68 -15.04 -2.84
C ASN A 370 -25.96 -13.75 -3.64
N LEU A 371 -26.37 -12.67 -2.97
CA LEU A 371 -26.54 -11.36 -3.60
C LEU A 371 -25.28 -10.51 -3.46
N GLY A 372 -24.43 -10.78 -2.47
CA GLY A 372 -23.21 -10.04 -2.18
C GLY A 372 -23.30 -9.19 -0.91
N TYR A 373 -24.29 -9.43 -0.06
CA TYR A 373 -24.48 -8.73 1.22
C TYR A 373 -23.95 -9.54 2.40
N TYR A 374 -23.61 -8.84 3.49
CA TYR A 374 -23.20 -9.49 4.73
C TYR A 374 -24.28 -10.43 5.28
N ALA A 375 -23.88 -11.62 5.74
CA ALA A 375 -24.77 -12.58 6.36
C ALA A 375 -24.09 -13.37 7.49
N GLY A 376 -24.68 -13.36 8.69
CA GLY A 376 -24.30 -14.24 9.81
C GLY A 376 -23.02 -13.86 10.55
N THR A 377 -22.63 -12.60 10.47
CA THR A 377 -21.43 -12.03 11.11
C THR A 377 -21.66 -11.62 12.57
N GLY A 378 -22.91 -11.49 13.00
CA GLY A 378 -23.28 -11.21 14.39
C GLY A 378 -22.86 -9.82 14.88
N THR A 379 -22.62 -8.88 13.96
CA THR A 379 -22.16 -7.54 14.31
C THR A 379 -23.31 -6.54 14.44
N TYR A 380 -23.06 -5.39 15.08
CA TYR A 380 -24.11 -4.37 15.25
C TYR A 380 -24.67 -3.85 13.92
N GLU A 381 -23.93 -4.02 12.82
CA GLU A 381 -24.37 -3.68 11.47
C GLU A 381 -25.54 -4.56 11.02
N GLU A 382 -25.61 -5.81 11.44
CA GLU A 382 -26.79 -6.65 11.18
C GLU A 382 -28.01 -6.17 12.00
N CYS A 383 -27.77 -5.44 13.10
CA CYS A 383 -28.80 -4.88 13.96
C CYS A 383 -29.22 -3.46 13.58
N ARG A 384 -28.51 -2.79 12.66
CA ARG A 384 -28.84 -1.43 12.21
C ARG A 384 -29.87 -1.49 11.07
N PRO A 385 -31.02 -0.80 11.17
CA PRO A 385 -31.99 -0.75 10.08
C PRO A 385 -31.34 -0.29 8.77
N GLY A 386 -31.43 -1.12 7.73
CA GLY A 386 -30.84 -0.86 6.40
C GLY A 386 -29.43 -1.44 6.19
N ASP A 387 -28.68 -1.75 7.25
CA ASP A 387 -27.31 -2.29 7.14
C ASP A 387 -27.29 -3.81 6.86
N VAL A 388 -28.43 -4.51 6.98
CA VAL A 388 -28.59 -5.91 6.53
C VAL A 388 -28.35 -6.08 5.02
N TYR A 389 -28.50 -4.99 4.25
CA TYR A 389 -28.20 -4.94 2.81
C TYR A 389 -26.87 -4.24 2.52
N LYS A 390 -25.94 -4.25 3.47
CA LYS A 390 -24.61 -3.68 3.26
C LYS A 390 -23.80 -4.63 2.39
N ARG A 391 -23.31 -4.10 1.26
CA ARG A 391 -22.46 -4.82 0.30
C ARG A 391 -21.15 -5.26 0.95
N THR A 392 -20.75 -6.51 0.73
CA THR A 392 -19.44 -6.99 1.13
C THR A 392 -18.37 -6.42 0.18
N PRO A 393 -17.32 -5.76 0.68
CA PRO A 393 -16.25 -5.13 -0.09
C PRO A 393 -15.21 -6.13 -0.64
N ALA A 394 -15.67 -7.21 -1.28
CA ALA A 394 -14.80 -8.35 -1.58
C ALA A 394 -13.96 -8.21 -2.86
N ARG A 395 -14.37 -7.34 -3.81
CA ARG A 395 -13.81 -7.34 -5.18
C ARG A 395 -12.29 -7.21 -5.22
N TRP A 396 -11.74 -6.36 -4.35
CA TRP A 396 -10.30 -6.15 -4.22
C TRP A 396 -9.56 -7.43 -3.79
N LEU A 397 -10.04 -8.04 -2.69
CA LEU A 397 -9.46 -9.26 -2.13
C LEU A 397 -9.50 -10.42 -3.12
N LEU A 398 -10.61 -10.55 -3.84
CA LEU A 398 -10.82 -11.61 -4.83
C LEU A 398 -9.95 -11.42 -6.06
N GLY A 399 -9.79 -10.18 -6.54
CA GLY A 399 -8.87 -9.88 -7.63
C GLY A 399 -7.44 -10.29 -7.25
N ALA A 400 -6.98 -9.90 -6.06
CA ALA A 400 -5.67 -10.32 -5.57
C ALA A 400 -5.55 -11.84 -5.44
N ALA A 401 -6.58 -12.51 -4.90
CA ALA A 401 -6.57 -13.96 -4.77
C ALA A 401 -6.58 -14.68 -6.12
N ASP A 402 -7.28 -14.16 -7.11
CA ASP A 402 -7.26 -14.68 -8.48
C ASP A 402 -5.87 -14.52 -9.12
N TYR A 403 -5.22 -13.38 -8.89
CA TYR A 403 -3.86 -13.12 -9.36
C TYR A 403 -2.82 -14.04 -8.72
N PHE A 404 -2.85 -14.23 -7.39
CA PHE A 404 -1.85 -15.05 -6.68
C PHE A 404 -2.19 -16.54 -6.64
N HIS A 405 -3.47 -16.91 -6.79
CA HIS A 405 -3.97 -18.29 -6.79
C HIS A 405 -4.92 -18.53 -7.96
N PRO A 406 -4.44 -18.39 -9.20
CA PRO A 406 -5.27 -18.57 -10.38
C PRO A 406 -5.89 -19.97 -10.41
N GLY A 407 -7.10 -20.08 -10.97
CA GLY A 407 -7.82 -21.34 -11.09
C GLY A 407 -8.54 -21.81 -9.83
N ARG A 408 -8.50 -21.06 -8.71
CA ARG A 408 -9.31 -21.34 -7.51
C ARG A 408 -10.71 -20.72 -7.54
N GLY A 409 -11.10 -20.10 -8.66
CA GLY A 409 -12.43 -19.54 -8.84
C GLY A 409 -12.73 -18.23 -8.11
N SER A 410 -11.71 -17.57 -7.53
CA SER A 410 -11.84 -16.21 -6.98
C SER A 410 -12.27 -15.20 -8.06
N GLY A 411 -11.71 -15.28 -9.28
CA GLY A 411 -12.13 -14.46 -10.40
C GLY A 411 -13.57 -14.73 -10.84
N TRP A 412 -13.98 -16.01 -10.88
CA TRP A 412 -15.37 -16.37 -11.23
C TRP A 412 -16.35 -15.78 -10.24
N LEU A 413 -16.06 -15.92 -8.95
CA LEU A 413 -16.87 -15.33 -7.91
C LEU A 413 -16.95 -13.81 -8.08
N ARG A 414 -15.81 -13.14 -8.31
CA ARG A 414 -15.72 -11.68 -8.48
C ARG A 414 -16.68 -11.18 -9.56
N ASP A 415 -16.80 -11.96 -10.63
CA ASP A 415 -17.51 -11.57 -11.84
C ASP A 415 -18.98 -12.03 -11.85
N ASN A 416 -19.34 -13.04 -11.05
CA ASN A 416 -20.69 -13.64 -11.04
C ASN A 416 -21.53 -13.32 -9.79
N VAL A 417 -20.93 -12.76 -8.72
CA VAL A 417 -21.71 -12.29 -7.56
C VAL A 417 -22.11 -10.82 -7.75
N PRO A 418 -23.42 -10.48 -7.82
CA PRO A 418 -23.89 -9.19 -8.31
C PRO A 418 -23.42 -7.97 -7.51
N ASP A 419 -23.67 -7.94 -6.20
CA ASP A 419 -23.51 -6.72 -5.38
C ASP A 419 -22.21 -6.70 -4.58
N TRP A 420 -21.17 -7.42 -5.01
CA TRP A 420 -19.86 -7.25 -4.40
C TRP A 420 -19.33 -5.84 -4.62
N GLY A 421 -19.13 -5.14 -3.50
CA GLY A 421 -18.62 -3.78 -3.48
C GLY A 421 -17.14 -3.75 -3.83
N ALA A 422 -16.75 -2.69 -4.54
CA ALA A 422 -15.35 -2.31 -4.70
C ALA A 422 -14.86 -1.36 -3.58
N GLY A 423 -15.80 -0.80 -2.81
CA GLY A 423 -15.52 0.13 -1.72
C GLY A 423 -15.42 -0.61 -0.40
N ALA A 424 -14.27 -0.51 0.27
CA ALA A 424 -14.10 -0.99 1.64
C ALA A 424 -14.60 0.05 2.64
N TRP A 425 -14.86 -0.39 3.87
CA TRP A 425 -15.40 0.40 4.98
C TRP A 425 -14.54 1.61 5.33
N ALA A 426 -13.27 1.51 5.00
CA ALA A 426 -12.25 2.44 5.42
C ALA A 426 -11.38 2.89 4.25
N LEU A 427 -11.90 2.83 3.01
CA LEU A 427 -11.42 3.51 1.78
C LEU A 427 -11.88 2.79 0.51
N ALA A 428 -12.02 3.54 -0.58
CA ALA A 428 -12.17 2.98 -1.92
C ALA A 428 -10.83 2.42 -2.45
N ARG A 429 -10.36 1.29 -1.88
CA ARG A 429 -9.08 0.63 -2.24
C ARG A 429 -9.04 0.05 -3.66
N ALA A 430 -10.19 -0.05 -4.33
CA ALA A 430 -10.28 -0.41 -5.75
C ALA A 430 -10.05 0.77 -6.71
N PHE A 431 -9.88 2.01 -6.21
CA PHE A 431 -9.51 3.20 -7.00
C PHE A 431 -10.34 3.39 -8.27
N ALA A 432 -11.67 3.42 -8.12
CA ALA A 432 -12.60 3.51 -9.24
C ALA A 432 -12.47 2.39 -10.30
N GLY A 433 -11.99 1.22 -9.87
CA GLY A 433 -11.76 0.08 -10.74
C GLY A 433 -10.44 0.13 -11.52
N ALA A 434 -9.51 1.04 -11.18
CA ALA A 434 -8.19 1.07 -11.81
C ALA A 434 -7.20 0.06 -11.21
N ARG A 435 -7.43 -0.39 -9.96
CA ARG A 435 -6.57 -1.38 -9.29
C ARG A 435 -7.36 -2.66 -9.09
N THR A 436 -7.36 -3.55 -10.09
CA THR A 436 -8.24 -4.73 -10.15
C THR A 436 -7.54 -6.06 -9.93
N PHE A 437 -6.20 -6.08 -9.98
CA PHE A 437 -5.42 -7.31 -10.08
C PHE A 437 -5.82 -8.19 -11.28
N ALA A 438 -6.22 -7.58 -12.40
CA ALA A 438 -6.60 -8.33 -13.59
C ALA A 438 -5.37 -9.09 -14.16
N GLY A 439 -5.37 -10.42 -14.01
CA GLY A 439 -4.29 -11.33 -14.42
C GLY A 439 -4.45 -11.95 -15.81
N GLY A 440 -5.58 -11.73 -16.49
CA GLY A 440 -5.83 -12.21 -17.85
C GLY A 440 -6.17 -13.71 -17.98
N THR A 441 -6.37 -14.43 -16.87
CA THR A 441 -6.74 -15.86 -16.88
C THR A 441 -8.25 -16.05 -16.93
N GLU A 442 -8.70 -17.10 -17.62
CA GLU A 442 -10.12 -17.48 -17.65
C GLU A 442 -10.58 -17.95 -16.27
N SER A 443 -11.72 -17.44 -15.83
CA SER A 443 -12.29 -17.70 -14.51
C SER A 443 -13.15 -18.97 -14.50
N GLN A 444 -12.88 -19.89 -13.58
CA GLN A 444 -13.62 -21.15 -13.43
C GLN A 444 -14.47 -21.16 -12.15
N PRO A 445 -15.66 -21.77 -12.13
CA PRO A 445 -16.44 -21.91 -10.90
C PRO A 445 -15.65 -22.62 -9.78
N PRO A 446 -15.74 -22.16 -8.52
CA PRO A 446 -14.98 -22.73 -7.43
C PRO A 446 -15.58 -24.07 -6.96
N ALA A 447 -15.08 -25.19 -7.50
CA ALA A 447 -15.54 -26.53 -7.13
C ALA A 447 -15.38 -26.86 -5.64
N GLN A 448 -14.40 -26.23 -4.97
CA GLN A 448 -14.10 -26.44 -3.55
C GLN A 448 -15.09 -25.80 -2.58
N LEU A 449 -16.05 -25.00 -3.05
CA LEU A 449 -17.05 -24.34 -2.20
C LEU A 449 -18.31 -25.17 -1.98
N LEU A 450 -18.34 -26.41 -2.47
CA LEU A 450 -19.43 -27.34 -2.22
C LEU A 450 -19.14 -28.13 -0.93
N GLY A 451 -20.03 -28.04 0.06
CA GLY A 451 -19.98 -28.81 1.30
C GLY A 451 -19.56 -28.01 2.55
N VAL A 452 -19.09 -28.73 3.58
CA VAL A 452 -18.65 -28.15 4.85
C VAL A 452 -17.12 -28.21 4.91
N VAL A 453 -16.48 -27.06 5.10
CA VAL A 453 -15.02 -26.97 5.25
C VAL A 453 -14.68 -26.60 6.68
N PRO A 454 -14.06 -27.50 7.47
CA PRO A 454 -13.52 -27.14 8.78
C PRO A 454 -12.28 -26.27 8.61
N LEU A 455 -12.23 -25.11 9.27
CA LEU A 455 -11.03 -24.27 9.33
C LEU A 455 -10.26 -24.59 10.63
N PRO A 456 -8.98 -24.99 10.56
CA PRO A 456 -8.20 -25.29 11.75
C PRO A 456 -7.94 -24.03 12.57
N LEU A 457 -7.95 -24.16 13.91
CA LEU A 457 -7.38 -23.16 14.81
C LEU A 457 -5.87 -23.38 14.88
N GLY A 458 -5.09 -22.35 14.60
CA GLY A 458 -3.64 -22.38 14.70
C GLY A 458 -3.11 -22.03 16.10
N PRO A 459 -1.79 -22.17 16.31
CA PRO A 459 -1.15 -21.99 17.61
C PRO A 459 -1.32 -20.59 18.21
N TYR A 460 -1.56 -19.56 17.39
CA TYR A 460 -1.82 -18.21 17.91
C TYR A 460 -3.11 -18.18 18.73
N ARG A 461 -4.20 -18.77 18.23
CA ARG A 461 -5.49 -18.78 18.95
C ARG A 461 -5.40 -19.58 20.24
N TYR A 462 -4.76 -20.74 20.20
CA TYR A 462 -4.58 -21.56 21.41
C TYR A 462 -3.80 -20.82 22.50
N ARG A 463 -2.76 -20.05 22.12
CA ARG A 463 -2.03 -19.20 23.09
C ARG A 463 -2.88 -18.08 23.68
N GLN A 464 -3.77 -17.47 22.91
CA GLN A 464 -4.69 -16.45 23.43
C GLN A 464 -5.72 -17.07 24.40
N LEU A 465 -6.27 -18.24 24.06
CA LEU A 465 -7.14 -18.99 24.97
C LEU A 465 -6.43 -19.38 26.27
N ALA A 466 -5.11 -19.59 26.23
CA ALA A 466 -4.30 -19.86 27.43
C ALA A 466 -4.17 -18.62 28.35
N HIS A 467 -4.23 -17.41 27.82
CA HIS A 467 -4.29 -16.19 28.65
C HIS A 467 -5.65 -16.07 29.35
N ASP A 468 -6.74 -16.29 28.61
CA ASP A 468 -8.10 -16.34 29.17
C ASP A 468 -8.22 -17.45 30.22
N ARG A 469 -7.53 -18.58 30.02
CA ARG A 469 -7.40 -19.64 31.03
C ARG A 469 -6.75 -19.13 32.31
N ASP A 470 -5.61 -18.46 32.22
CA ASP A 470 -4.87 -18.03 33.41
C ASP A 470 -5.65 -16.96 34.19
N ASP A 471 -6.31 -16.04 33.48
CA ASP A 471 -7.23 -15.05 34.05
C ASP A 471 -8.48 -15.71 34.66
N ALA A 472 -9.10 -16.67 33.95
CA ALA A 472 -10.24 -17.44 34.46
C ALA A 472 -9.86 -18.24 35.71
N ARG A 473 -8.69 -18.90 35.73
CA ARG A 473 -8.17 -19.61 36.90
C ARG A 473 -7.94 -18.66 38.07
N ALA A 474 -7.33 -17.50 37.83
CA ALA A 474 -7.14 -16.48 38.86
C ALA A 474 -8.47 -15.97 39.44
N LYS A 475 -9.55 -15.96 38.64
CA LYS A 475 -10.90 -15.54 39.02
C LYS A 475 -11.81 -16.68 39.49
N GLY A 476 -11.32 -17.93 39.57
CA GLY A 476 -12.13 -19.11 39.92
C GLY A 476 -13.22 -19.46 38.91
N GLN A 477 -13.08 -19.02 37.65
CA GLN A 477 -14.03 -19.23 36.57
C GLN A 477 -13.72 -20.52 35.80
N ARG A 478 -14.74 -21.09 35.13
CA ARG A 478 -14.56 -22.25 34.25
C ARG A 478 -13.92 -21.81 32.93
N TYR A 479 -13.03 -22.63 32.38
CA TYR A 479 -12.44 -22.42 31.05
C TYR A 479 -12.45 -23.73 30.23
N LEU A 480 -12.43 -23.60 28.91
CA LEU A 480 -12.32 -24.73 27.98
C LEU A 480 -10.84 -25.04 27.74
N ALA A 481 -10.39 -26.23 28.16
CA ALA A 481 -9.03 -26.69 27.91
C ALA A 481 -8.74 -26.82 26.41
N ALA A 482 -7.59 -26.30 25.96
CA ALA A 482 -7.11 -26.47 24.60
C ALA A 482 -6.84 -27.96 24.32
N PRO A 483 -6.94 -28.45 23.06
CA PRO A 483 -6.71 -29.87 22.74
C PRO A 483 -5.37 -30.40 23.25
N GLU A 484 -4.33 -29.57 23.20
CA GLU A 484 -2.98 -29.88 23.70
C GLU A 484 -2.91 -30.07 25.23
N GLU A 485 -3.87 -29.50 25.97
CA GLU A 485 -3.99 -29.64 27.43
C GLU A 485 -4.89 -30.80 27.86
N ARG A 486 -5.58 -31.43 26.90
CA ARG A 486 -6.45 -32.59 27.15
C ARG A 486 -5.69 -33.92 27.04
N CYS A 487 -4.40 -33.86 26.68
CA CYS A 487 -3.52 -35.00 26.53
C CYS A 487 -2.79 -35.33 27.84
#